data_AF-A0A5C7UYQ1-F1
#
_entry.id   AF-A0A5C7UYQ1-F1
#
_cell.length_a   1.000
_cell.length_b   1.000
_cell.length_c   1.000
_cell.angle_alpha   90.00
_cell.angle_beta   90.00
_cell.angle_gamma   90.00
#
_symmetry.space_group_name_H-M   'P 1'
#
loop_
_entity.id
_entity.type
_entity.pdbx_description
1 polymer ?
#
loop_
_entity_poly.entity_id
_entity_poly.type
_entity_poly.pdbx_seq_one_letter_code
_entity_poly.pdbx_strand_id
1 'polypeptide(L)'
;MNSSYFEHDADIGIIGRGETLEQSFEAAAMAVFAIMTKLECVQPNDEITVEFEETDLELALVTWLNIIIAKAREFGMVFSHFYL
;
A
#
# COMPACT_ATOMS: atom_id res chain seq x y z
N MET A 1 32.55 -16.07 10.18
CA MET A 1 32.05 -14.69 10.03
C MET A 1 31.14 -14.43 11.22
N ASN A 2 31.48 -13.48 12.09
CA ASN A 2 30.57 -13.06 13.16
C ASN A 2 29.64 -12.00 12.58
N SER A 3 28.38 -12.36 12.35
CA SER A 3 27.33 -11.39 11.98
C SER A 3 27.01 -10.54 13.22
N SER A 4 27.16 -9.22 13.13
CA SER A 4 26.70 -8.28 14.16
C SER A 4 25.38 -7.66 13.73
N TYR A 5 24.34 -7.82 14.55
CA TYR A 5 23.03 -7.20 14.38
C TYR A 5 22.78 -6.24 15.54
N PHE A 6 22.02 -5.18 15.29
CA PHE A 6 21.48 -4.28 16.30
C PHE A 6 20.02 -3.98 15.94
N GLU A 7 19.18 -3.75 16.94
CA GLU A 7 17.79 -3.35 16.69
C GLU A 7 17.77 -1.93 16.11
N HIS A 8 17.10 -1.77 14.99
CA HIS A 8 16.82 -0.47 14.38
C HIS A 8 15.31 -0.35 14.21
N ASP A 9 14.69 0.56 14.95
CA ASP A 9 13.28 0.93 14.72
C ASP A 9 13.21 1.76 13.44
N ALA A 10 12.59 1.21 12.39
CA ALA A 10 12.49 1.81 11.06
C ALA A 10 11.04 1.88 10.56
N ASP A 11 10.07 1.57 11.41
CA ASP A 11 8.67 1.42 11.01
C ASP A 11 7.93 2.77 10.99
N ILE A 12 6.98 2.88 10.06
CA ILE A 12 6.09 4.03 9.92
C ILE A 12 4.65 3.52 9.94
N GLY A 13 3.85 4.04 10.87
CA GLY A 13 2.41 3.81 10.89
C GLY A 13 1.69 4.67 9.85
N ILE A 14 0.70 4.09 9.17
CA ILE A 14 -0.19 4.78 8.23
C ILE A 14 -1.62 4.79 8.75
N ILE A 15 -2.38 5.84 8.41
CA ILE A 15 -3.79 5.96 8.75
C ILE A 15 -4.55 6.38 7.50
N GLY A 16 -5.43 5.50 7.01
CA GLY A 16 -6.43 5.81 6.00
C GLY A 16 -7.72 6.32 6.65
N ARG A 17 -8.35 7.33 6.04
CA ARG A 17 -9.66 7.85 6.47
C ARG A 17 -10.51 8.13 5.25
N GLY A 18 -11.78 7.75 5.32
CA GLY A 18 -12.80 8.02 4.31
C GLY A 18 -14.20 8.01 4.92
N GLU A 19 -15.20 8.38 4.13
CA GLU A 19 -16.61 8.32 4.52
C GLU A 19 -17.14 6.88 4.51
N THR A 20 -16.50 6.01 3.73
CA THR A 20 -16.78 4.58 3.67
C THR A 20 -15.54 3.76 4.06
N LEU A 21 -15.74 2.44 4.23
CA LEU A 21 -14.66 1.51 4.53
C LEU A 21 -13.69 1.42 3.35
N GLU A 22 -14.24 1.36 2.13
CA GLU A 22 -13.52 1.32 0.85
C GLU A 22 -12.62 2.56 0.72
N GLN A 23 -13.18 3.75 0.92
CA GLN A 23 -12.41 5.00 0.90
C GLN A 23 -11.32 5.03 1.98
N SER A 24 -11.54 4.38 3.12
CA SER A 24 -10.50 4.27 4.17
C SER A 24 -9.35 3.36 3.73
N PHE A 25 -9.64 2.28 2.99
CA PHE A 25 -8.62 1.39 2.40
C PHE A 25 -7.84 2.08 1.27
N GLU A 26 -8.54 2.80 0.40
CA GLU A 26 -7.94 3.62 -0.66
C GLU A 26 -6.99 4.68 -0.07
N ALA A 27 -7.42 5.40 0.97
CA ALA A 27 -6.61 6.38 1.66
C ALA A 27 -5.39 5.75 2.36
N ALA A 28 -5.53 4.53 2.90
CA ALA A 28 -4.40 3.78 3.46
C ALA A 28 -3.37 3.41 2.38
N ALA A 29 -3.83 2.96 1.20
CA ALA A 29 -2.96 2.69 0.06
C ALA A 29 -2.22 3.95 -0.39
N MET A 30 -2.92 5.08 -0.50
CA MET A 30 -2.30 6.38 -0.79
C MET A 30 -1.20 6.72 0.22
N ALA A 31 -1.46 6.53 1.52
CA ALA A 31 -0.47 6.81 2.57
C ALA A 31 0.78 5.91 2.46
N VAL A 32 0.61 4.62 2.15
CA VAL A 32 1.73 3.68 1.94
C VAL A 32 2.61 4.12 0.78
N PHE A 33 2.02 4.45 -0.38
CA PHE A 33 2.79 4.83 -1.56
C PHE A 33 3.40 6.25 -1.42
N ALA A 34 2.78 7.13 -0.65
CA ALA A 34 3.33 8.45 -0.31
C ALA A 34 4.63 8.39 0.53
N ILE A 35 4.85 7.29 1.27
CA ILE A 35 6.13 7.04 1.96
C ILE A 35 7.25 6.78 0.93
N MET A 36 6.91 6.16 -0.21
CA MET A 36 7.88 5.79 -1.24
C MET A 36 8.25 6.98 -2.13
N THR A 37 7.28 7.81 -2.52
CA THR A 37 7.50 8.98 -3.38
C THR A 37 6.35 9.99 -3.33
N LYS A 38 6.56 11.17 -3.92
CA LYS A 38 5.53 12.19 -4.12
C LYS A 38 4.52 11.76 -5.19
N LEU A 39 3.32 11.41 -4.76
CA LEU A 39 2.28 10.86 -5.65
C LEU A 39 1.78 11.89 -6.68
N GLU A 40 1.83 13.18 -6.37
CA GLU A 40 1.48 14.26 -7.29
C GLU A 40 2.39 14.35 -8.52
N CYS A 41 3.58 13.71 -8.47
CA CYS A 41 4.51 13.63 -9.59
C CYS A 41 4.33 12.34 -10.42
N VAL A 42 3.47 11.42 -10.00
CA VAL A 42 3.26 10.12 -10.67
C VAL A 42 2.15 10.26 -11.70
N GLN A 43 2.45 9.91 -12.96
CA GLN A 43 1.49 9.93 -14.05
C GLN A 43 0.74 8.58 -14.13
N PRO A 44 -0.60 8.56 -14.01
CA PRO A 44 -1.40 7.33 -14.07
C PRO A 44 -1.62 6.89 -15.53
N ASN A 45 -0.59 6.32 -16.15
CA ASN A 45 -0.64 5.89 -17.55
C ASN A 45 -1.16 4.46 -17.73
N ASP A 46 -1.06 3.64 -16.69
CA ASP A 46 -1.45 2.23 -16.67
C ASP A 46 -2.39 1.97 -15.49
N GLU A 47 -3.27 0.98 -15.67
CA GLU A 47 -4.22 0.51 -14.67
C GLU A 47 -4.07 -1.00 -14.49
N ILE A 48 -4.19 -1.45 -13.23
CA ILE A 48 -4.24 -2.88 -12.91
C ILE A 48 -5.47 -3.17 -12.07
N THR A 49 -6.13 -4.28 -12.36
CA THR A 49 -7.22 -4.81 -11.53
C THR A 49 -6.66 -5.85 -10.58
N VAL A 50 -7.11 -5.79 -9.32
CA VAL A 50 -6.76 -6.73 -8.27
C VAL A 50 -8.05 -7.31 -7.69
N GLU A 51 -8.05 -8.61 -7.44
CA GLU A 51 -9.15 -9.31 -6.81
C GLU A 51 -8.63 -10.05 -5.57
N PHE A 52 -9.38 -9.97 -4.47
CA PHE A 52 -9.15 -10.74 -3.26
C PHE A 52 -10.47 -10.90 -2.52
N GLU A 53 -10.56 -11.93 -1.68
CA GLU A 53 -11.71 -12.18 -0.82
C GLU A 53 -11.18 -12.32 0.61
N GLU A 54 -11.65 -11.47 1.52
CA GLU A 54 -11.41 -11.66 2.95
C GLU A 54 -12.59 -11.22 3.80
N THR A 55 -12.93 -12.04 4.80
CA THR A 55 -14.10 -11.80 5.67
C THR A 55 -13.77 -10.91 6.87
N ASP A 56 -12.52 -10.94 7.33
CA ASP A 56 -12.05 -10.11 8.43
C ASP A 56 -11.52 -8.77 7.90
N LEU A 57 -11.98 -7.65 8.47
CA LEU A 57 -11.67 -6.32 7.95
C LEU A 57 -10.22 -5.90 8.19
N GLU A 58 -9.64 -6.30 9.32
CA GLU A 58 -8.25 -5.97 9.64
C GLU A 58 -7.31 -6.75 8.72
N LEU A 59 -7.60 -8.04 8.52
CA LEU A 59 -6.86 -8.87 7.57
C LEU A 59 -7.09 -8.43 6.13
N ALA A 60 -8.31 -8.01 5.76
CA ALA A 60 -8.61 -7.50 4.43
C ALA A 60 -7.74 -6.28 4.08
N LEU A 61 -7.53 -5.36 5.02
CA LEU A 61 -6.64 -4.21 4.81
C LEU A 61 -5.20 -4.66 4.59
N VAL A 62 -4.71 -5.59 5.42
CA VAL A 62 -3.35 -6.14 5.30
C VAL A 62 -3.16 -6.86 3.96
N THR A 63 -4.12 -7.69 3.57
CA THR A 63 -4.13 -8.42 2.30
C THR A 63 -4.15 -7.47 1.12
N TRP A 64 -5.05 -6.48 1.12
CA TRP A 64 -5.12 -5.43 0.10
C TRP A 64 -3.79 -4.71 -0.08
N LEU A 65 -3.22 -4.17 1.00
CA LEU A 65 -1.95 -3.43 0.96
C LEU A 65 -0.79 -4.30 0.48
N ASN A 66 -0.71 -5.56 0.95
CA ASN A 66 0.33 -6.48 0.50
C ASN A 66 0.25 -6.78 -0.99
N ILE A 67 -0.97 -6.97 -1.54
CA ILE A 67 -1.13 -7.26 -2.97
C ILE A 67 -0.68 -6.05 -3.81
N ILE A 68 -1.12 -4.84 -3.49
CA ILE A 68 -0.75 -3.65 -4.28
C ILE A 68 0.76 -3.35 -4.18
N ILE A 69 1.40 -3.57 -3.02
CA ILE A 69 2.86 -3.43 -2.87
C ILE A 69 3.58 -4.50 -3.71
N ALA A 70 3.11 -5.74 -3.68
CA ALA A 70 3.68 -6.82 -4.47
C ALA A 70 3.56 -6.53 -5.98
N LYS A 71 2.40 -6.05 -6.43
CA LYS A 71 2.15 -5.67 -7.83
C LYS A 71 3.03 -4.51 -8.27
N ALA A 72 3.21 -3.50 -7.43
CA ALA A 72 4.12 -2.38 -7.72
C ALA A 72 5.55 -2.89 -7.96
N ARG A 73 6.03 -3.82 -7.11
CA ARG A 73 7.33 -4.47 -7.29
C ARG A 73 7.38 -5.36 -8.54
N GLU A 74 6.35 -6.15 -8.80
CA GLU A 74 6.26 -7.06 -9.96
C GLU A 74 6.40 -6.30 -11.28
N PHE A 75 5.71 -5.17 -11.41
CA PHE A 75 5.71 -4.36 -12.63
C PHE A 75 6.78 -3.26 -12.65
N GLY A 76 7.51 -3.05 -11.56
CA GLY A 76 8.47 -1.94 -11.45
C GLY A 76 7.79 -0.57 -11.53
N MET A 77 6.58 -0.46 -10.97
CA MET A 77 5.71 0.72 -11.05
C MET A 77 5.48 1.33 -9.66
N VAL A 78 4.90 2.54 -9.66
CA VAL A 78 4.37 3.20 -8.47
C VAL A 78 2.90 3.53 -8.76
N PHE A 79 2.00 3.18 -7.86
CA PHE A 79 0.58 3.50 -7.98
C PHE A 79 0.27 4.82 -7.28
N SER A 80 -0.63 5.62 -7.88
CA SER A 80 -0.99 6.96 -7.40
C SER A 80 -2.48 7.19 -7.24
N HIS A 81 -3.32 6.26 -7.70
CA HIS A 81 -4.77 6.30 -7.57
C HIS A 81 -5.26 4.89 -7.22
N PHE A 82 -6.23 4.80 -6.31
CA PHE A 82 -6.79 3.56 -5.81
C PHE A 82 -8.30 3.70 -5.70
N TYR A 83 -9.02 2.63 -5.98
CA TYR A 83 -10.48 2.56 -5.91
C TYR A 83 -10.90 1.12 -5.57
N LEU A 84 -11.91 1.00 -4.70
CA LEU A 84 -12.53 -0.25 -4.24
C LEU A 84 -14.03 -0.29 -4.55
#